data_AF-A0A7K4IRT1-F1
#
_entry.id   AF-A0A7K4IRT1-F1
#
_cell.length_a   1.000
_cell.length_b   1.000
_cell.length_c   1.000
_cell.angle_alpha   90.00
_cell.angle_beta   90.00
_cell.angle_gamma   90.00
#
_symmetry.space_group_name_H-M   'P 1'
#
loop_
_entity.id
_entity.type
_entity.pdbx_description
1 polymer ?
#
loop_
_entity_poly.entity_id
_entity_poly.type
_entity_poly.pdbx_seq_one_letter_code
_entity_poly.pdbx_strand_id
1 'polypeptide(L)'
;METLARKEIVDELKIQWRNLWRERIDDKVKAEGIANNDYAKLFVEKGTVIFATRNFKILNFRDILELNGIVDVDKLIPPNPHVGGWGKFIRTVVATQKPHRRNRRVLQYIDFKKEQQQLKKGGRGWLHY
;
A
#
# COMPACT_ATOMS: atom_id res chain seq x y z
N MET A 1 15.32 -20.75 -14.93
CA MET A 1 16.22 -20.75 -13.76
C MET A 1 16.34 -19.36 -13.15
N GLU A 2 16.63 -18.32 -13.95
CA GLU A 2 16.87 -16.94 -13.48
C GLU A 2 15.68 -16.28 -12.73
N THR A 3 14.44 -16.59 -13.11
CA THR A 3 13.24 -16.04 -12.47
C THR A 3 12.94 -16.62 -11.09
N LEU A 4 13.34 -17.86 -10.83
CA LEU A 4 13.14 -18.52 -9.53
C LEU A 4 14.14 -17.98 -8.51
N ALA A 5 15.42 -17.91 -8.90
CA ALA A 5 16.47 -17.30 -8.08
C ALA A 5 16.13 -15.84 -7.71
N ARG A 6 15.57 -15.08 -8.68
CA ARG A 6 15.11 -13.70 -8.42
C ARG A 6 13.98 -13.63 -7.39
N LYS A 7 13.01 -14.56 -7.44
CA LYS A 7 11.93 -14.61 -6.46
C LYS A 7 12.44 -14.93 -5.07
N GLU A 8 13.35 -15.90 -4.95
CA GLU A 8 13.97 -16.29 -3.69
C GLU A 8 14.67 -15.08 -3.03
N ILE A 9 15.49 -14.35 -3.79
CA ILE A 9 16.18 -13.14 -3.30
C ILE A 9 15.17 -12.10 -2.79
N VAL A 10 14.10 -11.85 -3.57
CA VAL A 10 13.06 -10.89 -3.17
C VAL A 10 12.34 -11.33 -1.90
N ASP A 11 12.02 -12.60 -1.77
CA ASP A 11 11.30 -13.11 -0.62
C ASP A 11 12.17 -13.09 0.64
N GLU A 12 13.47 -13.37 0.51
CA GLU A 12 14.44 -13.19 1.60
C GLU A 12 14.58 -11.72 2.00
N LEU A 13 14.65 -10.80 1.04
CA LEU A 13 14.67 -9.35 1.31
C LEU A 13 13.40 -8.92 2.06
N LYS A 14 12.22 -9.42 1.67
CA LYS A 14 10.96 -9.13 2.37
C LYS A 14 10.96 -9.69 3.80
N ILE A 15 11.52 -10.87 4.01
CA ILE A 15 11.63 -11.46 5.36
C ILE A 15 12.52 -10.59 6.23
N GLN A 16 13.72 -10.23 5.75
CA GLN A 16 14.62 -9.34 6.48
C GLN A 16 13.97 -7.97 6.74
N TRP A 17 13.29 -7.41 5.75
CA TRP A 17 12.58 -6.13 5.88
C TRP A 17 11.53 -6.19 6.98
N ARG A 18 10.70 -7.23 6.99
CA ARG A 18 9.67 -7.43 8.02
C ARG A 18 10.29 -7.57 9.41
N ASN A 19 11.37 -8.34 9.53
CA ASN A 19 12.04 -8.56 10.80
C ASN A 19 12.69 -7.27 11.31
N LEU A 20 13.36 -6.49 10.44
CA LEU A 20 13.93 -5.18 10.76
C LEU A 20 12.91 -4.27 11.44
N TRP A 21 11.72 -4.12 10.83
CA TRP A 21 10.69 -3.24 11.37
C TRP A 21 10.02 -3.78 12.63
N ARG A 22 9.94 -5.10 12.79
CA ARG A 22 9.30 -5.76 13.94
C ARG A 22 10.20 -5.78 15.17
N GLU A 23 11.49 -5.99 14.97
CA GLU A 23 12.49 -6.18 16.04
C GLU A 23 13.26 -4.88 16.35
N ARG A 24 12.98 -3.80 15.61
CA ARG A 24 13.48 -2.45 15.84
C ARG A 24 13.40 -2.05 17.31
N ILE A 25 14.46 -1.41 17.79
CA ILE A 25 14.48 -0.74 19.10
C ILE A 25 13.99 0.70 18.91
N ASP A 26 12.98 1.10 19.66
CA ASP A 26 12.50 2.48 19.69
C ASP A 26 13.21 3.25 20.82
N ASP A 27 14.12 4.16 20.46
CA ASP A 27 14.68 5.16 21.38
C ASP A 27 13.65 6.28 21.56
N LYS A 28 12.97 6.24 22.70
CA LYS A 28 11.95 7.25 23.06
C LYS A 28 12.52 8.63 23.36
N VAL A 29 13.79 8.72 23.77
CA VAL A 29 14.41 9.99 24.17
C VAL A 29 14.75 10.79 22.91
N LYS A 30 15.33 10.12 21.91
CA LYS A 30 15.68 10.75 20.62
C LYS A 30 14.57 10.65 19.58
N ALA A 31 13.53 9.87 19.84
CA ALA A 31 12.50 9.50 18.87
C ALA A 31 13.12 8.90 17.60
N GLU A 32 14.03 7.95 17.81
CA GLU A 32 14.76 7.20 16.79
C GLU A 32 14.34 5.74 16.82
N GLY A 33 14.29 5.11 15.66
CA GLY A 33 14.13 3.68 15.47
C GLY A 33 15.46 3.09 15.04
N ILE A 34 16.00 2.15 15.82
CA ILE A 34 17.34 1.59 15.66
C ILE A 34 17.24 0.12 15.29
N ALA A 35 18.07 -0.33 14.35
CA ALA A 35 18.19 -1.73 14.00
C ALA A 35 18.77 -2.55 15.16
N ASN A 36 18.05 -3.58 15.60
CA ASN A 36 18.46 -4.44 16.70
C ASN A 36 19.50 -5.50 16.29
N ASN A 37 19.58 -5.81 14.99
CA ASN A 37 20.44 -6.85 14.45
C ASN A 37 21.02 -6.45 13.10
N ASP A 38 21.96 -7.24 12.60
CA ASP A 38 22.56 -7.06 11.28
C ASP A 38 21.65 -7.65 10.18
N TYR A 39 21.40 -6.86 9.14
CA TYR A 39 20.60 -7.22 7.99
C TYR A 39 21.41 -6.99 6.71
N ALA A 40 22.30 -7.95 6.41
CA ALA A 40 23.26 -7.83 5.31
C ALA A 40 22.62 -7.53 3.95
N LYS A 41 21.46 -8.13 3.62
CA LYS A 41 20.80 -7.89 2.32
C LYS A 41 20.10 -6.53 2.22
N LEU A 42 19.83 -5.91 3.37
CA LEU A 42 19.31 -4.56 3.46
C LEU A 42 20.40 -3.49 3.58
N PHE A 43 21.68 -3.90 3.69
CA PHE A 43 22.82 -3.03 3.99
C PHE A 43 22.65 -2.25 5.30
N VAL A 44 22.09 -2.89 6.31
CA VAL A 44 21.85 -2.30 7.63
C VAL A 44 22.61 -3.08 8.69
N GLU A 45 23.45 -2.39 9.46
CA GLU A 45 24.16 -2.96 10.60
C GLU A 45 23.38 -2.72 11.90
N LYS A 46 23.65 -3.54 12.91
CA LYS A 46 23.11 -3.37 14.26
C LYS A 46 23.50 -2.01 14.81
N GLY A 47 22.52 -1.29 15.36
CA GLY A 47 22.70 0.07 15.85
C GLY A 47 22.47 1.15 14.79
N THR A 48 22.27 0.79 13.52
CA THR A 48 21.92 1.76 12.48
C THR A 48 20.56 2.38 12.77
N VAL A 49 20.48 3.71 12.73
CA VAL A 49 19.19 4.43 12.78
C VAL A 49 18.47 4.22 11.45
N ILE A 50 17.28 3.62 11.49
CA ILE A 50 16.45 3.31 10.31
C ILE A 50 15.25 4.24 10.16
N PHE A 51 14.90 4.97 11.22
CA PHE A 51 13.84 5.95 11.27
C PHE A 51 14.18 7.00 12.33
N ALA A 52 13.98 8.28 12.03
CA ALA A 52 14.04 9.33 13.04
C ALA A 52 13.05 10.45 12.69
N THR A 53 12.60 11.17 13.71
CA THR A 53 11.66 12.29 13.53
C THR A 53 12.31 13.54 12.94
N ARG A 54 13.63 13.72 13.12
CA ARG A 54 14.37 14.92 12.69
C ARG A 54 15.29 14.63 11.52
N ASN A 55 15.12 15.36 10.42
CA ASN A 55 16.01 15.41 9.24
C ASN A 55 16.65 14.06 8.87
N PHE A 56 15.82 13.04 8.73
CA PHE A 56 16.28 11.69 8.42
C PHE A 56 15.58 11.15 7.17
N LYS A 57 16.36 10.60 6.23
CA LYS A 57 15.81 9.90 5.06
C LYS A 57 15.40 8.49 5.51
N ILE A 58 14.10 8.28 5.65
CA ILE A 58 13.54 6.97 6.02
C ILE A 58 14.02 5.92 5.02
N LEU A 59 14.44 4.77 5.55
CA LEU A 59 14.85 3.64 4.75
C LEU A 59 13.72 3.23 3.80
N ASN A 60 14.01 3.19 2.49
CA ASN A 60 13.03 2.87 1.46
C ASN A 60 13.29 1.49 0.87
N PHE A 61 12.31 0.60 0.95
CA PHE A 61 12.43 -0.76 0.41
C PHE A 61 12.65 -0.76 -1.11
N ARG A 62 12.08 0.23 -1.83
CA ARG A 62 12.29 0.38 -3.27
C ARG A 62 13.76 0.57 -3.61
N ASP A 63 14.41 1.54 -2.96
CA ASP A 63 15.83 1.85 -3.14
C ASP A 63 16.71 0.60 -2.87
N ILE A 64 16.36 -0.21 -1.86
CA ILE A 64 17.08 -1.45 -1.54
C ILE A 64 16.93 -2.51 -2.63
N LEU A 65 15.74 -2.67 -3.21
CA LEU A 65 15.53 -3.60 -4.33
C LEU A 65 16.33 -3.17 -5.56
N GLU A 66 16.37 -1.86 -5.84
CA GLU A 66 17.15 -1.29 -6.94
C GLU A 66 18.66 -1.53 -6.73
N LEU A 67 19.17 -1.34 -5.51
CA LEU A 67 20.57 -1.63 -5.14
C LEU A 67 20.94 -3.11 -5.31
N ASN A 68 19.98 -4.02 -5.11
CA ASN A 68 20.16 -5.45 -5.37
C ASN A 68 20.00 -5.83 -6.87
N GLY A 69 19.90 -4.84 -7.78
CA GLY A 69 19.82 -5.06 -9.23
C GLY A 69 18.45 -5.50 -9.75
N ILE A 70 17.38 -5.29 -8.98
CA ILE A 70 16.03 -5.74 -9.35
C ILE A 70 15.37 -4.69 -10.24
N VAL A 71 15.27 -4.96 -11.55
CA VAL A 71 14.82 -3.98 -12.57
C VAL A 71 13.29 -3.73 -12.57
N ASP A 72 12.46 -4.70 -12.18
CA ASP A 72 10.99 -4.59 -12.17
C ASP A 72 10.38 -4.36 -10.77
N VAL A 73 10.87 -3.35 -10.04
CA VAL A 73 10.40 -3.09 -8.67
C VAL A 73 8.90 -2.77 -8.61
N ASP A 74 8.39 -2.04 -9.61
CA ASP A 74 6.99 -1.60 -9.66
C ASP A 74 5.99 -2.76 -9.83
N LYS A 75 6.44 -3.95 -10.28
CA LYS A 75 5.61 -5.16 -10.32
C LYS A 75 5.58 -5.90 -8.98
N LEU A 76 6.60 -5.70 -8.15
CA LEU A 76 6.80 -6.43 -6.90
C LEU A 76 6.20 -5.71 -5.70
N ILE A 77 6.18 -4.38 -5.72
CA ILE A 77 5.59 -3.54 -4.68
C ILE A 77 4.19 -3.11 -5.13
N PRO A 78 3.13 -3.39 -4.35
CA PRO A 78 1.81 -2.86 -4.66
C PRO A 78 1.83 -1.32 -4.60
N PRO A 79 1.12 -0.63 -5.50
CA PRO A 79 1.05 0.83 -5.47
C PRO A 79 0.46 1.32 -4.15
N ASN A 80 0.81 2.55 -3.76
CA ASN A 80 0.31 3.16 -2.52
C ASN A 80 -1.23 3.05 -2.45
N PRO A 81 -1.81 2.52 -1.35
CA PRO A 81 -3.26 2.35 -1.19
C PRO A 81 -4.07 3.62 -1.47
N HIS A 82 -3.51 4.80 -1.21
CA HIS A 82 -4.15 6.09 -1.46
C HIS A 82 -4.34 6.40 -2.95
N VAL A 83 -3.50 5.84 -3.83
CA VAL A 83 -3.64 5.94 -5.30
C VAL A 83 -4.93 5.25 -5.73
N GLY A 84 -5.29 4.15 -5.05
CA GLY A 84 -6.38 3.25 -5.40
C GLY A 84 -6.13 2.53 -6.72
N GLY A 85 -6.66 1.32 -6.85
CA GLY A 85 -6.49 0.53 -8.08
C GLY A 85 -7.16 1.18 -9.30
N TRP A 86 -7.13 0.46 -10.42
CA TRP A 86 -7.74 0.88 -11.69
C TRP A 86 -9.16 1.44 -11.57
N GLY A 87 -9.99 0.89 -10.68
CA GLY A 87 -11.34 1.40 -10.44
C GLY A 87 -11.39 2.84 -9.88
N LYS A 88 -10.44 3.24 -9.01
CA LYS A 88 -10.35 4.62 -8.52
C LYS A 88 -9.85 5.54 -9.63
N PHE A 89 -8.80 5.12 -10.34
CA PHE A 89 -8.27 5.85 -11.50
C PHE A 89 -9.34 6.16 -12.55
N ILE A 90 -10.14 5.18 -12.95
CA ILE A 90 -11.23 5.38 -13.92
C ILE A 90 -12.24 6.42 -13.40
N ARG A 91 -12.63 6.35 -12.12
CA ARG A 91 -13.58 7.31 -11.53
C ARG A 91 -13.01 8.72 -11.42
N THR A 92 -11.74 8.87 -11.05
CA THR A 92 -11.15 10.17 -10.71
C THR A 92 -10.48 10.86 -11.89
N VAL A 93 -9.97 10.12 -12.87
CA VAL A 93 -9.23 10.66 -14.02
C VAL A 93 -10.07 10.56 -15.30
N VAL A 94 -10.68 9.40 -15.59
CA VAL A 94 -11.38 9.18 -16.87
C VAL A 94 -12.81 9.71 -16.85
N ALA A 95 -13.55 9.46 -15.77
CA ALA A 95 -14.97 9.85 -15.68
C ALA A 95 -15.16 11.37 -15.47
N THR A 96 -14.23 12.01 -14.78
CA THR A 96 -14.20 13.47 -14.52
C THR A 96 -13.80 14.29 -15.75
N GLN A 97 -13.07 13.70 -16.70
CA GLN A 97 -12.69 14.34 -17.97
C GLN A 97 -13.85 14.44 -18.97
N LYS A 98 -15.00 13.77 -18.73
CA LYS A 98 -16.17 13.94 -19.60
C LYS A 98 -16.77 15.32 -19.31
N PRO A 99 -16.84 16.24 -20.30
CA PRO A 99 -17.53 17.51 -20.09
C PRO A 99 -18.97 17.22 -19.69
N HIS A 100 -19.41 17.88 -18.64
CA HIS A 100 -20.72 17.79 -18.00
C HIS A 100 -21.85 18.24 -18.96
N ARG A 101 -22.06 17.52 -20.08
CA ARG A 101 -23.03 17.90 -21.12
C ARG A 101 -23.96 16.77 -21.57
N ARG A 102 -23.91 15.58 -20.96
CA ARG A 102 -24.69 14.44 -21.47
C ARG A 102 -25.61 13.72 -20.48
N ASN A 103 -26.04 14.38 -19.40
CA ASN A 103 -27.03 13.79 -18.47
C ASN A 103 -28.40 14.49 -18.45
N ARG A 104 -28.71 15.37 -19.41
CA ARG A 104 -30.04 16.02 -19.44
C ARG A 104 -31.10 15.26 -20.25
N ARG A 105 -30.79 14.10 -20.85
CA ARG A 105 -31.73 13.39 -21.74
C ARG A 105 -32.22 12.01 -21.28
N VAL A 106 -31.65 11.41 -20.23
CA VAL A 106 -32.01 10.04 -19.82
C VAL A 106 -33.03 10.00 -18.67
N LEU A 107 -33.22 11.12 -17.95
CA LEU A 107 -34.20 11.21 -16.86
C LEU A 107 -35.67 11.27 -17.31
N GLN A 108 -35.96 11.39 -18.62
CA GLN A 108 -37.34 11.52 -19.11
C GLN A 108 -38.01 10.20 -19.52
N TYR A 109 -37.29 9.07 -19.55
CA TYR A 109 -37.80 7.81 -20.13
C TYR A 109 -37.78 6.60 -19.19
N ILE A 110 -37.53 6.78 -17.90
CA ILE A 110 -37.57 5.67 -16.92
C ILE A 110 -38.59 5.99 -15.83
N ASP A 111 -39.83 6.25 -16.23
CA ASP A 111 -41.00 6.06 -15.36
C ASP A 111 -41.35 4.57 -15.35
N PHE A 112 -40.48 3.76 -14.74
CA PHE A 112 -40.96 2.54 -14.09
C PHE A 112 -41.02 2.87 -12.61
N LYS A 113 -42.25 3.07 -12.11
CA LYS A 113 -42.58 3.02 -10.68
C LYS A 113 -41.97 1.72 -10.13
N LYS A 114 -40.76 1.81 -9.57
CA LYS A 114 -40.24 0.79 -8.67
C LYS A 114 -40.94 1.05 -7.35
N GLU A 115 -41.81 0.12 -6.96
CA GLU A 115 -42.33 0.08 -5.60
C GLU A 115 -41.15 0.21 -4.63
N GLN A 116 -41.26 1.13 -3.68
CA GLN A 116 -40.21 1.38 -2.70
C GLN A 116 -40.04 0.12 -1.85
N GLN A 117 -39.09 -0.74 -2.21
CA GLN A 117 -38.63 -1.80 -1.33
C GLN A 117 -38.12 -1.14 -0.05
N GLN A 118 -38.70 -1.52 1.09
CA GLN A 118 -38.22 -1.08 2.39
C GLN A 118 -36.71 -1.32 2.48
N LEU A 119 -35.95 -0.24 2.64
CA LEU A 119 -34.55 -0.32 3.06
C LEU A 119 -34.54 -1.05 4.40
N LYS A 120 -34.03 -2.28 4.43
CA LYS A 120 -33.83 -3.03 5.69
C LYS A 120 -32.98 -2.15 6.60
N LYS A 121 -33.62 -1.56 7.62
CA LYS A 121 -32.95 -0.73 8.62
C LYS A 121 -31.93 -1.60 9.34
N GLY A 122 -30.68 -1.15 9.34
CA GLY A 122 -29.66 -1.57 10.31
C GLY A 122 -29.24 -3.03 10.22
N GLY A 123 -28.29 -3.32 9.33
CA GLY A 123 -27.48 -4.54 9.41
C GLY A 123 -26.56 -4.52 10.62
N ARG A 124 -27.12 -4.69 11.82
CA ARG A 124 -26.43 -5.23 12.99
C ARG A 124 -27.08 -6.56 13.28
N GLY A 125 -26.49 -7.62 12.72
CA GLY A 125 -26.82 -8.98 13.11
C GLY A 125 -26.66 -9.08 14.62
N TRP A 126 -27.75 -9.48 15.28
CA TRP A 126 -27.77 -9.58 16.73
C TRP A 126 -26.79 -10.67 17.14
N LEU A 127 -25.89 -10.30 18.06
CA LEU A 127 -25.10 -11.20 18.88
C LEU A 127 -26.01 -12.32 19.40
N HIS A 128 -25.58 -13.56 19.23
CA HIS A 128 -26.11 -14.67 20.02
C HIS A 128 -25.56 -14.58 21.45
N TYR A 129 -26.45 -14.75 22.43
CA TYR A 129 -26.15 -14.88 23.86
C TYR A 129 -25.36 -16.16 24.16
#